data_AF-A0A916M9L0-F1
#
_entry.id   AF-A0A916M9L0-F1
#
_cell.length_a   1.000
_cell.length_b   1.000
_cell.length_c   1.000
_cell.angle_alpha   90.00
_cell.angle_beta   90.00
_cell.angle_gamma   90.00
#
_symmetry.space_group_name_H-M   'P 1'
#
loop_
_entity.id
_entity.type
_entity.pdbx_description
1 polymer ?
#
loop_
_entity_poly.entity_id
_entity_poly.type
_entity_poly.pdbx_seq_one_letter_code
_entity_poly.pdbx_strand_id
1 'polypeptide(L)'
;MACRIDAGVRVLPSNKTRHIVQTSSPLIGLLVAALAAAPAFAETLACPDLSGARQVAACPTEAELRYTFVGYCSDNARMYDGKADACTDFATYRKVKNIALWESADGAFDAYPSCELAPEAIRAAKPVRIAVERKGAITQVVCDYGNGIRFTHRTRAVCRVDGAGTCSTPENCRATCE
;
A
#
# COMPACT_ATOMS: atom_id res chain seq x y z
N MET A 1 -15.62 -26.01 -47.15
CA MET A 1 -15.71 -24.56 -46.92
C MET A 1 -14.30 -24.01 -46.95
N ALA A 2 -13.91 -23.37 -48.06
CA ALA A 2 -12.55 -22.90 -48.29
C ALA A 2 -12.46 -21.40 -47.97
N CYS A 3 -11.52 -21.01 -47.11
CA CYS A 3 -11.23 -19.62 -46.82
C CYS A 3 -9.98 -19.21 -47.61
N ARG A 4 -10.15 -18.35 -48.61
CA ARG A 4 -9.04 -17.73 -49.39
C ARG A 4 -8.43 -16.60 -48.56
N ILE A 5 -7.09 -16.60 -48.48
CA ILE A 5 -6.27 -15.47 -48.07
C ILE A 5 -5.76 -14.82 -49.36
N ASP A 6 -6.07 -13.55 -49.58
CA ASP A 6 -5.51 -12.76 -50.68
C ASP A 6 -4.49 -11.76 -50.13
N ALA A 7 -3.30 -11.82 -50.72
CA ALA A 7 -2.15 -10.97 -50.44
C ALA A 7 -2.14 -9.80 -51.43
N GLY A 8 -1.89 -8.59 -50.95
CA GLY A 8 -1.77 -7.40 -51.80
C GLY A 8 -0.84 -6.36 -51.20
N VAL A 9 0.42 -6.39 -51.60
CA VAL A 9 1.48 -5.41 -51.28
C VAL A 9 1.48 -4.29 -52.33
N ARG A 10 2.09 -3.14 -51.93
CA ARG A 10 2.71 -2.06 -52.75
C ARG A 10 1.74 -0.92 -53.15
N VAL A 11 2.06 0.39 -53.19
CA VAL A 11 3.29 1.17 -53.45
C VAL A 11 3.12 2.61 -52.85
N LEU A 12 4.20 3.27 -52.42
CA LEU A 12 4.29 4.73 -52.14
C LEU A 12 4.66 5.53 -53.41
N PRO A 13 4.14 6.76 -53.57
CA PRO A 13 5.00 7.90 -53.92
C PRO A 13 4.66 9.14 -53.07
N SER A 14 5.62 9.85 -52.48
CA SER A 14 6.52 10.88 -53.05
C SER A 14 5.85 12.19 -53.47
N ASN A 15 6.19 13.25 -52.71
CA ASN A 15 6.43 14.64 -53.10
C ASN A 15 5.24 15.60 -53.36
N LYS A 16 5.04 16.59 -52.47
CA LYS A 16 5.09 18.02 -52.86
C LYS A 16 5.19 18.99 -51.68
N THR A 17 6.35 19.64 -51.58
CA THR A 17 6.60 20.91 -50.89
C THR A 17 5.70 22.03 -51.44
N ARG A 18 4.99 22.79 -50.59
CA ARG A 18 4.59 24.19 -50.89
C ARG A 18 4.54 25.06 -49.63
N HIS A 19 5.52 25.96 -49.58
CA HIS A 19 5.49 27.36 -49.19
C HIS A 19 4.91 27.79 -47.84
N ILE A 20 5.85 28.06 -46.95
CA ILE A 20 5.86 29.13 -45.95
C ILE A 20 5.27 30.41 -46.55
N VAL A 21 4.26 30.99 -45.89
CA VAL A 21 4.04 32.44 -45.88
C VAL A 21 3.98 32.87 -44.42
N GLN A 22 5.04 33.56 -44.04
CA GLN A 22 5.26 34.22 -42.77
C GLN A 22 4.63 35.61 -42.87
N THR A 23 3.63 35.89 -42.04
CA THR A 23 3.16 37.26 -41.78
C THR A 23 3.19 37.53 -40.28
N SER A 24 3.98 38.53 -39.95
CA SER A 24 4.27 39.07 -38.63
C SER A 24 3.10 39.89 -38.07
N SER A 25 2.73 39.65 -36.80
CA SER A 25 2.26 40.71 -35.90
C SER A 25 2.63 40.39 -34.46
N PRO A 26 3.33 41.31 -33.76
CA PRO A 26 3.84 41.12 -32.41
C PRO A 26 2.77 41.50 -31.36
N LEU A 27 2.95 41.00 -30.14
CA LEU A 27 2.15 41.27 -28.92
C LEU A 27 0.87 40.43 -28.79
N ILE A 28 0.99 39.29 -28.10
CA ILE A 28 0.16 38.93 -26.95
C ILE A 28 1.00 37.94 -26.11
N GLY A 29 1.12 38.29 -24.83
CA GLY A 29 2.16 37.82 -23.93
C GLY A 29 2.12 36.33 -23.64
N LEU A 30 3.33 35.80 -23.53
CA LEU A 30 3.72 34.59 -22.84
C LEU A 30 3.06 34.55 -21.44
N LEU A 31 1.86 33.98 -21.31
CA LEU A 31 1.34 33.58 -20.00
C LEU A 31 1.94 32.20 -19.68
N VAL A 32 3.20 32.21 -19.27
CA VAL A 32 3.83 31.06 -18.61
C VAL A 32 3.07 30.85 -17.31
N ALA A 33 2.21 29.85 -17.27
CA ALA A 33 1.63 29.35 -16.03
C ALA A 33 2.79 28.83 -15.18
N ALA A 34 3.29 29.67 -14.27
CA ALA A 34 4.08 29.25 -13.14
C ALA A 34 3.19 28.33 -12.30
N LEU A 35 3.27 27.03 -12.55
CA LEU A 35 2.92 26.03 -11.54
C LEU A 35 3.82 26.32 -10.35
N ALA A 36 3.30 27.04 -9.36
CA ALA A 36 3.92 27.14 -8.06
C ALA A 36 4.05 25.71 -7.52
N ALA A 37 5.26 25.17 -7.57
CA ALA A 37 5.61 24.01 -6.77
C ALA A 37 5.50 24.49 -5.31
N ALA A 38 4.36 24.20 -4.67
CA ALA A 38 4.23 24.39 -3.24
C ALA A 38 5.36 23.57 -2.57
N PRO A 39 6.03 24.11 -1.54
CA PRO A 39 6.99 23.32 -0.79
C PRO A 39 6.26 22.07 -0.28
N ALA A 40 6.87 20.89 -0.49
CA ALA A 40 6.44 19.68 0.18
C ALA A 40 6.62 19.94 1.69
N PHE A 41 5.51 20.14 2.39
CA PHE A 41 5.56 20.24 3.85
C PHE A 41 5.85 18.87 4.39
N ALA A 42 6.93 18.76 5.17
CA ALA A 42 7.25 17.53 5.87
C ALA A 42 6.10 17.22 6.84
N GLU A 43 5.43 16.09 6.63
CA GLU A 43 4.32 15.63 7.47
C GLU A 43 4.88 14.80 8.63
N THR A 44 4.54 15.17 9.86
CA THR A 44 4.87 14.37 11.04
C THR A 44 3.74 13.38 11.32
N LEU A 45 4.05 12.09 11.23
CA LEU A 45 3.15 10.99 11.56
C LEU A 45 3.50 10.43 12.94
N ALA A 46 2.52 10.37 13.83
CA ALA A 46 2.64 9.70 15.13
C ALA A 46 1.90 8.36 15.10
N CYS A 47 2.32 7.40 15.94
CA CYS A 47 1.53 6.20 16.13
C CYS A 47 0.14 6.52 16.70
N PRO A 48 -0.94 5.97 16.12
CA PRO A 48 -2.29 6.30 16.56
C PRO A 48 -2.59 5.77 17.97
N ASP A 49 -3.43 6.48 18.73
CA ASP A 49 -4.06 5.88 19.90
C ASP A 49 -5.16 4.90 19.43
N LEU A 50 -5.10 3.66 19.91
CA LEU A 50 -6.00 2.61 19.44
C LEU A 50 -7.36 2.59 20.13
N SER A 51 -7.62 3.48 21.09
CA SER A 51 -8.89 3.52 21.81
C SER A 51 -10.11 3.66 20.88
N GLY A 52 -9.95 4.41 19.78
CA GLY A 52 -10.95 4.58 18.72
C GLY A 52 -10.76 3.67 17.50
N ALA A 53 -9.86 2.68 17.55
CA ALA A 53 -9.64 1.77 16.43
C ALA A 53 -10.89 0.90 16.17
N ARG A 54 -11.17 0.69 14.88
CA ARG A 54 -12.35 -0.05 14.41
C ARG A 54 -11.95 -1.29 13.64
N GLN A 55 -12.68 -2.36 13.87
CA GLN A 55 -12.68 -3.51 12.98
C GLN A 55 -13.52 -3.17 11.75
N VAL A 56 -12.92 -3.24 10.57
CA VAL A 56 -13.58 -2.88 9.31
C VAL A 56 -14.08 -4.12 8.58
N ALA A 57 -13.36 -5.23 8.70
CA ALA A 57 -13.77 -6.52 8.14
C ALA A 57 -14.08 -7.53 9.27
N ALA A 58 -15.10 -8.36 9.07
CA ALA A 58 -15.39 -9.45 9.98
C ALA A 58 -14.23 -10.46 10.02
N CYS A 59 -14.07 -11.13 11.16
CA CYS A 59 -13.17 -12.26 11.26
C CYS A 59 -13.69 -13.44 10.42
N PRO A 60 -12.82 -14.15 9.69
CA PRO A 60 -13.24 -15.30 8.92
C PRO A 60 -13.74 -16.40 9.86
N THR A 61 -14.83 -17.05 9.47
CA THR A 61 -15.32 -18.25 10.15
C THR A 61 -14.36 -19.41 9.95
N GLU A 62 -14.45 -20.43 10.81
CA GLU A 62 -13.63 -21.64 10.63
C GLU A 62 -13.92 -22.33 9.29
N ALA A 63 -15.19 -22.35 8.86
CA ALA A 63 -15.58 -22.93 7.58
C ALA A 63 -14.92 -22.22 6.40
N GLU A 64 -14.89 -20.88 6.42
CA GLU A 64 -14.20 -20.07 5.40
C GLU A 64 -12.70 -20.34 5.42
N LEU A 65 -12.07 -20.36 6.60
CA LEU A 65 -10.64 -20.68 6.71
C LEU A 65 -10.31 -22.07 6.18
N ARG A 66 -11.14 -23.08 6.46
CA ARG A 66 -10.94 -24.45 5.94
C ARG A 66 -11.09 -24.49 4.44
N TYR A 67 -12.07 -23.77 3.90
CA TYR A 67 -12.26 -23.64 2.46
C TYR A 67 -11.04 -22.98 1.79
N THR A 68 -10.56 -21.86 2.33
CA THR A 68 -9.42 -21.13 1.76
C THR A 68 -8.08 -21.84 1.99
N PHE A 69 -7.96 -22.70 3.02
CA PHE A 69 -6.79 -23.55 3.21
C PHE A 69 -6.56 -24.49 2.03
N VAL A 70 -7.63 -25.16 1.55
CA VAL A 70 -7.55 -26.06 0.40
C VAL A 70 -7.09 -25.32 -0.86
N GLY A 71 -7.63 -24.12 -1.10
CA GLY A 71 -7.21 -23.29 -2.24
C GLY A 71 -5.77 -22.79 -2.11
N TYR A 72 -5.43 -22.19 -0.96
CA TYR A 72 -4.13 -21.57 -0.70
C TYR A 72 -2.97 -22.57 -0.64
N CYS A 73 -3.22 -23.80 -0.18
CA CYS A 73 -2.20 -24.83 0.01
C CYS A 73 -2.24 -25.97 -1.02
N SER A 74 -3.04 -25.84 -2.09
CA SER A 74 -3.03 -26.80 -3.20
C SER A 74 -1.71 -26.74 -3.97
N ASP A 75 -1.35 -27.84 -4.64
CA ASP A 75 -0.08 -28.01 -5.36
C ASP A 75 0.19 -26.94 -6.44
N ASN A 76 -0.86 -26.28 -6.94
CA ASN A 76 -0.76 -25.20 -7.94
C ASN A 76 -0.54 -23.80 -7.32
N ALA A 77 -0.65 -23.64 -6.01
CA ALA A 77 -0.54 -22.34 -5.31
C ALA A 77 0.91 -21.96 -4.94
N ARG A 78 1.89 -22.84 -5.17
CA ARG A 78 3.34 -22.60 -4.95
C ARG A 78 3.92 -21.43 -5.77
N MET A 79 3.14 -20.83 -6.66
CA MET A 79 3.63 -19.83 -7.61
C MET A 79 3.83 -18.43 -7.02
N TYR A 80 3.31 -18.14 -5.81
CA TYR A 80 3.46 -16.83 -5.18
C TYR A 80 4.01 -16.94 -3.74
N ASP A 81 5.30 -16.60 -3.61
CA ASP A 81 5.90 -15.96 -2.43
C ASP A 81 6.53 -16.82 -1.31
N GLY A 82 6.91 -18.08 -1.55
CA GLY A 82 7.79 -18.79 -0.60
C GLY A 82 7.18 -19.04 0.80
N LYS A 83 5.85 -18.98 0.91
CA LYS A 83 5.06 -19.17 2.15
C LYS A 83 4.76 -20.65 2.43
N ALA A 84 5.75 -21.53 2.21
CA ALA A 84 5.58 -22.96 2.41
C ALA A 84 5.26 -23.33 3.87
N ASP A 85 5.65 -22.46 4.82
CA ASP A 85 5.44 -22.63 6.25
C ASP A 85 3.96 -22.67 6.65
N ALA A 86 3.15 -21.77 6.08
CA ALA A 86 1.71 -21.70 6.35
C ALA A 86 0.94 -22.95 5.91
N CYS A 87 1.50 -23.78 5.03
CA CYS A 87 0.83 -24.93 4.43
C CYS A 87 1.19 -26.29 5.04
N THR A 88 1.86 -26.30 6.18
CA THR A 88 2.17 -27.54 6.93
C THR A 88 0.91 -28.25 7.40
N ASP A 89 -0.02 -27.50 8.00
CA ASP A 89 -1.32 -27.98 8.47
C ASP A 89 -2.31 -26.81 8.62
N PHE A 90 -3.58 -27.14 8.87
CA PHE A 90 -4.62 -26.13 9.04
C PHE A 90 -4.37 -25.20 10.25
N ALA A 91 -3.75 -25.69 11.32
CA ALA A 91 -3.49 -24.89 12.51
C ALA A 91 -2.45 -23.79 12.22
N THR A 92 -1.43 -24.12 11.45
CA THR A 92 -0.37 -23.19 11.02
C THR A 92 -0.92 -22.18 10.03
N TYR A 93 -1.74 -22.63 9.07
CA TYR A 93 -2.48 -21.75 8.18
C TYR A 93 -3.36 -20.75 8.95
N ARG A 94 -4.14 -21.25 9.92
CA ARG A 94 -5.05 -20.46 10.76
C ARG A 94 -4.30 -19.36 11.51
N LYS A 95 -3.11 -19.65 12.05
CA LYS A 95 -2.28 -18.62 12.72
C LYS A 95 -1.93 -17.43 11.81
N VAL A 96 -1.78 -17.66 10.51
CA VAL A 96 -1.39 -16.63 9.53
C VAL A 96 -2.59 -15.94 8.89
N LYS A 97 -3.71 -16.66 8.73
CA LYS A 97 -4.86 -16.20 7.93
C LYS A 97 -6.10 -15.85 8.74
N ASN A 98 -6.15 -16.21 10.03
CA ASN A 98 -7.21 -15.80 10.94
C ASN A 98 -6.97 -14.37 11.43
N ILE A 99 -7.04 -13.41 10.50
CA ILE A 99 -6.80 -11.99 10.72
C ILE A 99 -7.96 -11.20 10.10
N ALA A 100 -8.19 -9.99 10.61
CA ALA A 100 -9.20 -9.08 10.08
C ALA A 100 -8.62 -7.68 9.89
N LEU A 101 -9.16 -6.93 8.93
CA LEU A 101 -8.79 -5.53 8.73
C LEU A 101 -9.29 -4.67 9.89
N TRP A 102 -8.36 -3.92 10.47
CA TRP A 102 -8.60 -2.87 11.44
C TRP A 102 -8.03 -1.54 10.95
N GLU A 103 -8.65 -0.44 11.35
CA GLU A 103 -8.21 0.92 11.04
C GLU A 103 -8.13 1.78 12.28
N SER A 104 -7.18 2.72 12.31
CA SER A 104 -7.15 3.81 13.28
C SER A 104 -8.44 4.64 13.20
N ALA A 105 -8.73 5.42 14.25
CA ALA A 105 -9.96 6.21 14.31
C ALA A 105 -10.14 7.13 13.07
N ASP A 106 -9.05 7.73 12.61
CA ASP A 106 -8.97 8.58 11.42
C ASP A 106 -8.80 7.83 10.09
N GLY A 107 -8.59 6.50 10.14
CA GLY A 107 -8.33 5.68 8.95
C GLY A 107 -6.94 5.85 8.32
N ALA A 108 -6.04 6.61 8.94
CA ALA A 108 -4.70 6.87 8.38
C ALA A 108 -3.77 5.64 8.48
N PHE A 109 -4.03 4.73 9.42
CA PHE A 109 -3.28 3.50 9.60
C PHE A 109 -4.22 2.29 9.55
N ASP A 110 -3.74 1.21 8.92
CA ASP A 110 -4.43 -0.08 8.89
C ASP A 110 -3.62 -1.20 9.54
N ALA A 111 -4.29 -2.25 9.99
CA ALA A 111 -3.67 -3.43 10.56
C ALA A 111 -4.45 -4.69 10.22
N TYR A 112 -3.77 -5.83 10.34
CA TYR A 112 -4.40 -7.16 10.27
C TYR A 112 -4.05 -8.00 11.49
N PRO A 113 -4.48 -7.60 12.70
CA PRO A 113 -4.24 -8.39 13.91
C PRO A 113 -4.98 -9.73 13.87
N SER A 114 -4.53 -10.68 14.69
CA SER A 114 -5.20 -11.97 14.87
C SER A 114 -6.62 -11.78 15.39
N CYS A 115 -7.56 -12.53 14.81
CA CYS A 115 -8.94 -12.65 15.27
C CYS A 115 -9.09 -13.44 16.57
N GLU A 116 -8.01 -13.97 17.13
CA GLU A 116 -7.99 -14.55 18.48
C GLU A 116 -7.83 -13.49 19.58
N LEU A 117 -7.44 -12.26 19.21
CA LEU A 117 -7.36 -11.14 20.15
C LEU A 117 -8.75 -10.55 20.39
N ALA A 118 -9.07 -10.29 21.65
CA ALA A 118 -10.28 -9.55 22.00
C ALA A 118 -10.21 -8.12 21.42
N PRO A 119 -11.29 -7.58 20.86
CA PRO A 119 -11.35 -6.19 20.38
C PRO A 119 -10.87 -5.17 21.40
N GLU A 120 -11.18 -5.38 22.68
CA GLU A 120 -10.80 -4.52 23.80
C GLU A 120 -9.29 -4.55 24.03
N ALA A 121 -8.64 -5.71 23.84
CA ALA A 121 -7.19 -5.83 23.94
C ALA A 121 -6.48 -5.05 22.83
N ILE A 122 -7.03 -5.03 21.61
CA ILE A 122 -6.51 -4.23 20.50
C ILE A 122 -6.64 -2.74 20.82
N ARG A 123 -7.83 -2.30 21.29
CA ARG A 123 -8.08 -0.88 21.60
C ARG A 123 -7.29 -0.36 22.81
N ALA A 124 -6.96 -1.24 23.75
CA ALA A 124 -6.16 -0.89 24.93
C ALA A 124 -4.64 -0.91 24.66
N ALA A 125 -4.20 -1.50 23.54
CA ALA A 125 -2.78 -1.66 23.26
C ALA A 125 -2.08 -0.30 23.08
N LYS A 126 -0.83 -0.21 23.54
CA LYS A 126 -0.01 1.00 23.49
C LYS A 126 1.21 0.77 22.61
N PRO A 127 1.64 1.78 21.82
CA PRO A 127 2.74 1.60 20.90
C PRO A 127 4.02 1.39 21.68
N VAL A 128 4.79 0.38 21.27
CA VAL A 128 6.10 0.06 21.86
C VAL A 128 7.24 0.49 20.95
N ARG A 129 6.99 0.53 19.63
CA ARG A 129 8.00 0.91 18.63
C ARG A 129 7.35 1.51 17.39
N ILE A 130 8.04 2.49 16.80
CA ILE A 130 7.79 2.96 15.44
C ILE A 130 9.01 2.62 14.55
N ALA A 131 8.75 2.22 13.32
CA ALA A 131 9.76 1.88 12.33
C ALA A 131 9.34 2.39 10.94
N VAL A 132 10.32 2.60 10.07
CA VAL A 132 10.09 2.84 8.64
C VAL A 132 10.65 1.68 7.85
N GLU A 133 9.81 1.06 7.01
CA GLU A 133 10.16 -0.05 6.14
C GLU A 133 9.89 0.32 4.68
N ARG A 134 10.66 -0.22 3.74
CA ARG A 134 10.47 -0.01 2.29
C ARG A 134 9.99 -1.29 1.63
N LYS A 135 8.89 -1.18 0.88
CA LYS A 135 8.34 -2.26 0.04
C LYS A 135 8.19 -1.76 -1.39
N GLY A 136 9.21 -2.00 -2.21
CA GLY A 136 9.28 -1.46 -3.58
C GLY A 136 9.29 0.08 -3.55
N ALA A 137 8.31 0.69 -4.22
CA ALA A 137 8.15 2.15 -4.26
C ALA A 137 7.42 2.74 -3.03
N ILE A 138 6.85 1.89 -2.16
CA ILE A 138 6.05 2.31 -1.02
C ILE A 138 6.91 2.34 0.25
N THR A 139 6.79 3.42 1.01
CA THR A 139 7.26 3.55 2.39
C THR A 139 6.14 3.15 3.33
N GLN A 140 6.48 2.35 4.34
CA GLN A 140 5.57 1.94 5.39
C GLN A 140 6.07 2.53 6.71
N VAL A 141 5.26 3.37 7.35
CA VAL A 141 5.47 3.76 8.75
C VAL A 141 4.71 2.75 9.60
N VAL A 142 5.43 1.95 10.38
CA VAL A 142 4.89 0.83 11.12
C VAL A 142 4.97 1.11 12.61
N CYS A 143 3.82 1.05 13.26
CA CYS A 143 3.66 1.15 14.71
C CYS A 143 3.38 -0.24 15.28
N ASP A 144 4.31 -0.75 16.08
CA ASP A 144 4.19 -2.02 16.80
C ASP A 144 3.63 -1.76 18.20
N TYR A 145 2.63 -2.54 18.60
CA TYR A 145 1.96 -2.45 19.91
C TYR A 145 2.16 -3.71 20.75
N GLY A 146 3.04 -4.62 20.30
CA GLY A 146 3.19 -5.96 20.88
C GLY A 146 2.06 -6.91 20.46
N ASN A 147 2.18 -8.18 20.86
CA ASN A 147 1.18 -9.23 20.60
C ASN A 147 0.76 -9.39 19.13
N GLY A 148 1.66 -9.05 18.19
CA GLY A 148 1.38 -9.12 16.75
C GLY A 148 0.47 -8.00 16.22
N ILE A 149 0.19 -6.95 17.00
CA ILE A 149 -0.59 -5.79 16.58
C ILE A 149 0.37 -4.78 15.93
N ARG A 150 0.26 -4.61 14.61
CA ARG A 150 1.08 -3.68 13.82
C ARG A 150 0.22 -2.82 12.91
N PHE A 151 0.05 -1.56 13.26
CA PHE A 151 -0.65 -0.57 12.44
C PHE A 151 0.34 0.09 11.48
N THR A 152 -0.04 0.19 10.21
CA THR A 152 0.83 0.63 9.13
C THR A 152 0.17 1.77 8.36
N HIS A 153 0.91 2.87 8.22
CA HIS A 153 0.60 3.91 7.23
C HIS A 153 1.45 3.67 5.98
N ARG A 154 0.82 3.72 4.80
CA ARG A 154 1.51 3.52 3.51
C ARG A 154 1.53 4.82 2.74
N THR A 155 2.72 5.24 2.34
CA THR A 155 2.92 6.46 1.55
C THR A 155 4.00 6.26 0.48
N ARG A 156 4.03 7.14 -0.51
CA ARG A 156 5.14 7.24 -1.47
C ARG A 156 6.23 8.21 -1.00
N ALA A 157 5.93 9.04 0.00
CA ALA A 157 6.88 9.96 0.63
C ALA A 157 8.07 9.21 1.23
N VAL A 158 9.20 9.91 1.38
CA VAL A 158 10.36 9.39 2.10
C VAL A 158 10.17 9.70 3.57
N CYS A 159 10.02 8.67 4.39
CA CYS A 159 9.85 8.82 5.83
C CYS A 159 11.11 8.43 6.60
N ARG A 160 11.32 9.07 7.76
CA ARG A 160 12.35 8.70 8.73
C ARG A 160 11.75 8.71 10.12
N VAL A 161 12.13 7.73 10.95
CA VAL A 161 11.77 7.73 12.37
C VAL A 161 12.53 8.84 13.07
N ASP A 162 11.83 9.58 13.92
CA ASP A 162 12.45 10.57 14.79
C ASP A 162 13.09 9.85 16.00
N GLY A 163 14.39 10.04 16.21
CA GLY A 163 15.12 9.40 17.32
C GLY A 163 15.29 7.88 17.17
N ALA A 164 15.23 7.15 18.29
CA ALA A 164 15.50 5.71 18.35
C ALA A 164 14.30 4.82 17.98
N GLY A 165 13.11 5.40 17.79
CA GLY A 165 11.88 4.68 17.48
C GLY A 165 11.29 3.84 18.61
N THR A 166 11.87 3.87 19.82
CA THR A 166 11.26 3.29 21.02
C THR A 166 10.21 4.23 21.57
N CYS A 167 8.96 3.78 21.66
CA CYS A 167 7.83 4.60 22.09
C CYS A 167 7.71 4.67 23.63
N SER A 168 8.81 5.02 24.31
CA SER A 168 8.82 5.23 25.77
C SER A 168 8.10 6.51 26.19
N THR A 169 8.02 7.49 25.27
CA THR A 169 7.24 8.73 25.38
C THR A 169 6.53 8.99 24.04
N PRO A 170 5.41 9.74 24.02
CA PRO A 170 4.74 10.13 22.78
C PRO A 170 5.67 10.86 21.80
N GLU A 171 6.59 11.67 22.33
CA GLU A 171 7.58 12.45 21.56
C GLU A 171 8.49 11.57 20.70
N ASN A 172 8.86 10.39 21.21
CA ASN A 172 9.79 9.46 20.58
C ASN A 172 9.08 8.45 19.66
N CYS A 173 7.77 8.63 19.44
CA CYS A 173 6.92 7.70 18.70
C CYS A 173 6.38 8.35 17.41
N ARG A 174 7.28 8.98 16.65
CA ARG A 174 6.97 9.78 15.47
C ARG A 174 7.91 9.50 14.30
N ALA A 175 7.44 9.78 13.10
CA ALA A 175 8.21 9.78 11.88
C ALA A 175 7.90 11.03 11.06
N THR A 176 8.90 11.58 10.40
CA THR A 176 8.76 12.71 9.50
C THR A 176 8.84 12.22 8.05
N CYS A 177 7.89 12.63 7.21
CA CYS A 177 7.75 12.22 5.81
C CYS A 177 7.82 13.42 4.86
N GLU A 178 8.61 13.31 3.80
CA GLU A 178 8.86 14.33 2.76
C GLU A 178 8.40 13.90 1.36
#